data_AF-A0A354IQ73-F1
#
_entry.id   AF-A0A354IQ73-F1
#
_cell.length_a   1.000
_cell.length_b   1.000
_cell.length_c   1.000
_cell.angle_alpha   90.00
_cell.angle_beta   90.00
_cell.angle_gamma   90.00
#
_symmetry.space_group_name_H-M   'P 1'
#
loop_
_entity.id
_entity.type
_entity.pdbx_description
1 polymer ?
#
loop_
_entity_poly.entity_id
_entity_poly.type
_entity_poly.pdbx_seq_one_letter_code
_entity_poly.pdbx_strand_id
1 'polypeptide(L)'
;MNQALRYALVVGGAVVSILLFLLASASDNSGFFDRYYSWLLGLNATIAFLLLILVVVALGRLYSRYKAKRFGSRLMARLVLLFACIGILPGLVIFMVSVQFVSHSIESWFDVKIEAALSSGLNLGRAALDEAQADLVASAQTVSATLSGQSDFGAQLALSQAIHGIDGMQSAMLLDADGKLVASASEDRRADLTPDLPSPQMLRQAAMPGGYARPEGGIELDFREAGNDTTNALDAATGLRLRVVLAVPEPPGMAPRYLQMMQAVPVNLATNAEVTPGGPWR
;
A
#
# COMPACT_ATOMS: atom_id res chain seq x y z
N MET A 1 18.99 -47.67 33.73
CA MET A 1 18.04 -47.29 32.66
C MET A 1 17.81 -48.52 31.79
N ASN A 2 16.62 -49.12 31.89
CA ASN A 2 16.33 -50.42 31.28
C ASN A 2 16.57 -50.38 29.76
N GLN A 3 17.26 -51.39 29.22
CA GLN A 3 17.58 -51.48 27.79
C GLN A 3 16.33 -51.35 26.91
N ALA A 4 15.18 -51.86 27.37
CA ALA A 4 13.87 -51.70 26.74
C ALA A 4 13.44 -50.23 26.55
N LEU A 5 13.72 -49.35 27.52
CA LEU A 5 13.39 -47.92 27.44
C LEU A 5 14.27 -47.21 26.41
N ARG A 6 15.55 -47.60 26.29
CA ARG A 6 16.47 -47.06 25.27
C ARG A 6 16.06 -47.46 23.86
N TYR A 7 15.70 -48.73 23.65
CA TYR A 7 15.18 -49.18 22.34
C TYR A 7 13.83 -48.55 22.00
N ALA A 8 12.91 -48.42 22.96
CA ALA A 8 11.63 -47.74 22.74
C ALA A 8 11.81 -46.27 22.36
N LEU A 9 12.77 -45.56 22.96
CA LEU A 9 13.08 -44.17 22.61
C LEU A 9 13.74 -44.05 21.23
N VAL A 10 14.63 -44.98 20.86
CA VAL A 10 15.28 -44.97 19.54
C VAL A 10 14.29 -45.32 18.43
N VAL A 11 13.46 -46.35 18.63
CA VAL A 11 12.42 -46.74 17.66
C VAL A 11 11.34 -45.65 17.58
N GLY A 12 10.89 -45.12 18.72
CA GLY A 12 9.93 -44.02 18.77
C GLY A 12 10.47 -42.77 18.06
N GLY A 13 11.73 -42.40 18.32
CA GLY A 13 12.40 -41.29 17.66
C GLY A 13 12.54 -41.51 16.15
N ALA A 14 12.92 -42.71 15.70
CA ALA A 14 12.99 -43.04 14.28
C ALA A 14 11.62 -42.95 13.60
N VAL A 15 10.56 -43.47 14.23
CA VAL A 15 9.19 -43.40 13.72
C VAL A 15 8.72 -41.94 13.64
N VAL A 16 8.95 -41.14 14.68
CA VAL A 16 8.60 -39.71 14.69
C VAL A 16 9.36 -38.96 13.59
N SER A 17 10.66 -39.21 13.42
CA SER A 17 11.45 -38.57 12.36
C SER A 17 10.98 -38.97 10.95
N ILE A 18 10.62 -40.24 10.73
CA ILE A 18 10.06 -40.72 9.47
C ILE A 18 8.70 -40.04 9.20
N LEU A 19 7.83 -39.97 10.22
CA LEU A 19 6.53 -39.31 10.12
C LEU A 19 6.67 -37.80 9.84
N LEU A 20 7.62 -37.13 10.48
CA LEU A 20 7.90 -35.70 10.26
C LEU A 20 8.46 -35.47 8.85
N PHE A 21 9.34 -36.35 8.36
CA PHE A 21 9.87 -36.28 7.01
C PHE A 21 8.78 -36.47 5.96
N LEU A 22 7.89 -37.46 6.15
CA LEU A 22 6.75 -37.67 5.27
C LEU A 22 5.77 -36.49 5.29
N LEU A 23 5.52 -35.88 6.45
CA LEU A 23 4.68 -34.70 6.58
C LEU A 23 5.28 -33.50 5.86
N ALA A 24 6.57 -33.22 6.07
CA ALA A 24 7.28 -32.13 5.40
C ALA A 24 7.31 -32.32 3.88
N SER A 25 7.61 -33.54 3.41
CA SER A 25 7.63 -33.86 1.98
C SER A 25 6.24 -33.80 1.34
N ALA A 26 5.19 -34.24 2.04
CA ALA A 26 3.81 -34.10 1.59
C ALA A 26 3.36 -32.63 1.54
N SER A 27 3.89 -31.77 2.42
CA SER A 27 3.59 -30.35 2.46
C SER A 27 4.34 -29.53 1.40
N ASP A 28 5.55 -29.94 1.00
CA ASP A 28 6.37 -29.26 -0.01
C ASP A 28 5.87 -29.53 -1.44
N ASN A 29 5.23 -30.68 -1.68
CA ASN A 29 4.69 -31.05 -2.99
C ASN A 29 3.25 -30.53 -3.21
N SER A 30 3.06 -29.22 -3.04
CA SER A 30 1.79 -28.50 -3.19
C SER A 30 1.07 -28.74 -4.52
N GLY A 31 1.81 -29.05 -5.60
CA GLY A 31 1.23 -29.37 -6.92
C GLY A 31 0.48 -30.70 -7.01
N PHE A 32 0.76 -31.67 -6.13
CA PHE A 32 0.00 -32.94 -6.04
C PHE A 32 -1.23 -32.76 -5.15
N PHE A 33 -1.13 -31.95 -4.09
CA PHE A 33 -2.27 -31.59 -3.27
C PHE A 33 -3.32 -30.80 -4.06
N ASP A 34 -2.94 -29.78 -4.83
CA ASP A 34 -3.89 -28.97 -5.61
C ASP A 34 -4.76 -29.79 -6.57
N ARG A 35 -4.18 -30.81 -7.23
CA ARG A 35 -4.92 -31.66 -8.19
C ARG A 35 -5.84 -32.67 -7.50
N TYR A 36 -5.44 -33.24 -6.36
CA TYR A 36 -6.24 -34.25 -5.64
C TYR A 36 -7.13 -33.67 -4.54
N TYR A 37 -6.92 -32.42 -4.10
CA TYR A 37 -7.68 -31.80 -3.02
C TYR A 37 -9.18 -31.78 -3.34
N SER A 38 -9.55 -31.40 -4.56
CA SER A 38 -10.96 -31.44 -5.00
C SER A 38 -11.55 -32.86 -4.95
N TRP A 39 -10.77 -33.88 -5.31
CA TRP A 39 -11.21 -35.27 -5.27
C TRP A 39 -11.28 -35.83 -3.85
N LEU A 40 -10.31 -35.50 -3.00
CA LEU A 40 -10.29 -35.84 -1.57
C LEU A 40 -11.44 -35.18 -0.81
N LEU A 41 -11.73 -33.92 -1.11
CA LEU A 41 -12.84 -33.16 -0.54
C LEU A 41 -14.17 -33.76 -1.01
N GLY A 42 -14.31 -34.06 -2.31
CA GLY A 42 -15.47 -34.74 -2.85
C GLY A 42 -15.69 -36.13 -2.24
N LEU A 43 -14.64 -36.92 -2.07
CA LEU A 43 -14.69 -38.24 -1.43
C LEU A 43 -15.07 -38.13 0.05
N ASN A 44 -14.43 -37.22 0.81
CA ASN A 44 -14.78 -37.00 2.22
C ASN A 44 -16.22 -36.51 2.37
N ALA A 45 -16.68 -35.59 1.52
CA ALA A 45 -18.05 -35.12 1.50
C ALA A 45 -19.03 -36.27 1.21
N THR A 46 -18.70 -37.14 0.26
CA THR A 46 -19.51 -38.33 -0.08
C THR A 46 -19.58 -39.30 1.11
N ILE A 47 -18.45 -39.61 1.73
CA ILE A 47 -18.39 -40.50 2.91
C ILE A 47 -19.16 -39.89 4.09
N ALA A 48 -18.97 -38.60 4.35
CA ALA A 48 -19.70 -37.87 5.38
C ALA A 48 -21.21 -37.90 5.14
N PHE A 49 -21.64 -37.73 3.89
CA PHE A 49 -23.05 -37.81 3.49
C PHE A 49 -23.63 -39.21 3.70
N LEU A 50 -22.91 -40.26 3.31
CA LEU A 50 -23.33 -41.65 3.54
C LEU A 50 -23.42 -41.99 5.04
N LEU A 51 -22.44 -41.56 5.84
CA LEU A 51 -22.47 -41.70 7.29
C LEU A 51 -23.66 -40.95 7.90
N LEU A 52 -23.94 -39.73 7.42
CA LEU A 52 -25.08 -38.95 7.86
C LEU A 52 -26.40 -39.69 7.58
N ILE A 53 -26.59 -40.26 6.38
CA ILE A 53 -27.75 -41.08 6.06
C ILE A 53 -27.86 -42.26 7.04
N LEU A 54 -26.77 -42.98 7.29
CA LEU A 54 -26.75 -44.12 8.20
C LEU A 54 -27.18 -43.70 9.62
N VAL A 55 -26.63 -42.60 10.13
CA VAL A 55 -26.98 -42.03 11.43
C VAL A 55 -28.46 -41.65 11.48
N VAL A 56 -28.97 -40.94 10.47
CA VAL A 56 -30.39 -40.54 10.41
C VAL A 56 -31.31 -41.76 10.38
N VAL A 57 -30.98 -42.80 9.60
CA VAL A 57 -31.74 -44.06 9.56
C VAL A 57 -31.68 -44.78 10.91
N ALA A 58 -30.52 -44.83 11.56
CA ALA A 58 -30.36 -45.44 12.87
C ALA A 58 -31.18 -44.71 13.94
N LEU A 59 -31.14 -43.37 13.95
CA LEU A 59 -31.94 -42.52 14.83
C LEU A 59 -33.44 -42.68 14.55
N GLY A 60 -33.85 -42.71 13.28
CA GLY A 60 -35.24 -42.92 12.88
C GLY A 60 -35.79 -44.28 13.33
N ARG A 61 -34.98 -45.35 13.16
CA ARG A 61 -35.32 -46.70 13.68
C ARG A 61 -35.40 -46.72 15.20
N LEU A 62 -34.48 -46.06 15.89
CA LEU A 62 -34.48 -45.93 17.34
C LEU A 62 -35.73 -45.18 17.83
N TYR A 63 -36.07 -44.07 17.18
CA TYR A 63 -37.26 -43.26 17.48
C TYR A 63 -38.55 -44.05 17.26
N SER A 64 -38.66 -44.79 16.15
CA SER A 64 -39.82 -45.64 15.88
C SER A 64 -39.96 -46.76 16.91
N ARG A 65 -38.86 -47.44 17.29
CA ARG A 65 -38.85 -48.47 18.37
C ARG A 65 -39.16 -47.89 19.75
N TYR A 66 -38.76 -46.65 19.99
CA TYR A 66 -39.08 -45.91 21.20
C TYR A 66 -40.58 -45.60 21.28
N LYS A 67 -41.17 -45.08 20.18
CA LYS A 67 -42.60 -44.80 20.07
C LYS A 67 -43.47 -46.07 20.16
N ALA A 68 -43.01 -47.18 19.60
CA ALA A 68 -43.69 -48.48 19.65
C ALA A 68 -43.66 -49.15 21.04
N LYS A 69 -43.15 -48.48 22.09
CA LYS A 69 -43.13 -48.92 23.50
C LYS A 69 -42.57 -50.34 23.74
N ARG A 70 -41.72 -50.86 22.85
CA ARG A 70 -41.11 -52.18 23.03
C ARG A 70 -40.16 -52.17 24.23
N PHE A 71 -40.30 -53.16 25.11
CA PHE A 71 -39.46 -53.33 26.30
C PHE A 71 -37.98 -53.42 25.85
N GLY A 72 -37.12 -52.52 26.35
CA GLY A 72 -35.69 -52.43 25.98
C GLY A 72 -35.29 -51.19 25.16
N SER A 73 -36.20 -50.55 24.42
CA SER A 73 -35.86 -49.36 23.60
C SER A 73 -35.50 -48.13 24.44
N ARG A 74 -36.09 -48.00 25.63
CA ARG A 74 -35.80 -46.90 26.58
C ARG A 74 -34.37 -46.97 27.13
N LEU A 75 -33.86 -48.17 27.42
CA LEU A 75 -32.50 -48.37 27.91
C LEU A 75 -31.48 -48.02 26.81
N MET A 76 -31.72 -48.52 25.59
CA MET A 76 -30.87 -48.25 24.43
C MET A 76 -30.86 -46.76 24.07
N ALA A 77 -32.02 -46.09 24.10
CA ALA A 77 -32.10 -44.65 23.83
C ALA A 77 -31.34 -43.81 24.87
N ARG A 78 -31.43 -44.17 26.16
CA ARG A 78 -30.67 -43.48 27.22
C ARG A 78 -29.15 -43.63 27.04
N LEU A 79 -28.68 -44.82 26.67
CA LEU A 79 -27.26 -45.07 26.39
C LEU A 79 -26.78 -44.27 25.16
N VAL A 80 -27.55 -44.27 24.08
CA VAL A 80 -27.23 -43.50 22.86
C VAL A 80 -27.15 -42.00 23.18
N LEU A 81 -28.07 -41.48 23.99
CA LEU A 81 -28.06 -40.07 24.40
C LEU A 81 -26.83 -39.73 25.24
N LEU A 82 -26.45 -40.59 26.20
CA LEU A 82 -25.24 -40.39 27.00
C LEU A 82 -23.97 -40.41 26.14
N PHE A 83 -23.86 -41.36 25.21
CA PHE A 83 -22.73 -41.42 24.27
C PHE A 83 -22.67 -40.18 23.37
N ALA A 84 -23.81 -39.72 22.86
CA ALA A 84 -23.88 -38.50 22.04
C ALA A 84 -23.45 -37.26 22.83
N CYS A 85 -23.91 -37.11 24.08
CA CYS A 85 -23.46 -36.01 24.94
C CYS A 85 -21.95 -36.06 25.19
N ILE A 86 -21.39 -37.23 25.54
CA ILE A 86 -19.96 -37.37 25.81
C ILE A 86 -19.12 -37.11 24.55
N GLY A 87 -19.61 -37.48 23.36
CA GLY A 87 -18.89 -37.25 22.10
C GLY A 87 -19.00 -35.82 21.56
N ILE A 88 -20.19 -35.22 21.59
CA ILE A 88 -20.46 -33.94 20.92
C ILE A 88 -20.09 -32.74 21.80
N LEU A 89 -20.39 -32.81 23.09
CA LEU A 89 -20.28 -31.69 24.02
C LEU A 89 -18.85 -31.13 24.12
N PRO A 90 -17.78 -31.94 24.30
CA PRO A 90 -16.42 -31.39 24.32
C PRO A 90 -16.01 -30.79 22.97
N GLY A 91 -16.44 -31.37 21.84
CA GLY A 91 -16.16 -30.83 20.51
C GLY A 91 -16.83 -29.47 20.28
N LEU A 92 -18.05 -29.29 20.79
CA LEU A 92 -18.79 -28.03 20.67
C LEU A 92 -18.17 -26.91 21.53
N VAL A 93 -17.67 -27.24 22.72
CA VAL A 93 -16.91 -26.30 23.57
C VAL A 93 -15.65 -25.84 22.85
N ILE A 94 -14.86 -26.78 22.33
CA ILE A 94 -13.64 -26.45 21.57
C ILE A 94 -13.99 -25.60 20.36
N PHE A 95 -15.03 -25.94 19.60
CA PHE A 95 -15.48 -25.17 18.44
C PHE A 95 -15.86 -23.72 18.80
N MET A 96 -16.66 -23.52 19.85
CA MET A 96 -17.03 -22.18 20.32
C MET A 96 -15.79 -21.37 20.72
N VAL A 97 -14.89 -21.98 21.49
CA VAL A 97 -13.63 -21.36 21.91
C VAL A 97 -12.79 -21.01 20.68
N SER A 98 -12.63 -21.93 19.73
CA SER A 98 -11.89 -21.69 18.49
C SER A 98 -12.47 -20.53 17.67
N VAL A 99 -13.80 -20.45 17.52
CA VAL A 99 -14.45 -19.33 16.81
C VAL A 99 -14.20 -18.02 17.55
N GLN A 100 -14.35 -18.01 18.87
CA GLN A 100 -14.09 -16.82 19.69
C GLN A 100 -12.63 -16.37 19.58
N PHE A 101 -11.68 -17.32 19.64
CA PHE A 101 -10.27 -17.05 19.42
C PHE A 101 -10.01 -16.52 18.02
N VAL A 102 -10.56 -17.12 16.96
CA VAL A 102 -10.37 -16.64 15.58
C VAL A 102 -10.89 -15.22 15.41
N SER A 103 -12.11 -14.94 15.87
CA SER A 103 -12.72 -13.62 15.73
C SER A 103 -11.97 -12.53 16.50
N HIS A 104 -11.46 -12.80 17.70
CA HIS A 104 -10.71 -11.80 18.48
C HIS A 104 -9.23 -11.71 18.14
N SER A 105 -8.61 -12.82 17.71
CA SER A 105 -7.17 -12.84 17.39
C SER A 105 -6.87 -12.20 16.03
N ILE A 106 -7.86 -12.08 15.15
CA ILE A 106 -7.71 -11.32 13.91
C ILE A 106 -7.80 -9.81 14.24
N GLU A 107 -8.84 -9.37 14.95
CA GLU A 107 -9.01 -7.94 15.27
C GLU A 107 -7.77 -7.33 15.97
N SER A 108 -7.25 -8.00 17.00
CA SER A 108 -6.17 -7.46 17.83
C SER A 108 -4.80 -7.40 17.14
N TRP A 109 -4.54 -8.25 16.14
CA TRP A 109 -3.24 -8.30 15.46
C TRP A 109 -3.26 -7.57 14.13
N PHE A 110 -4.42 -7.42 13.51
CA PHE A 110 -4.55 -6.71 12.24
C PHE A 110 -4.64 -5.20 12.46
N ASP A 111 -5.42 -4.72 13.41
CA ASP A 111 -5.63 -3.27 13.59
C ASP A 111 -4.34 -2.53 13.97
N VAL A 112 -3.59 -3.09 14.94
CA VAL A 112 -2.36 -2.46 15.46
C VAL A 112 -1.20 -2.48 14.45
N LYS A 113 -1.09 -3.54 13.63
CA LYS A 113 -0.02 -3.64 12.62
C LYS A 113 -0.35 -2.88 11.34
N ILE A 114 -1.64 -2.78 10.96
CA ILE A 114 -2.03 -2.00 9.78
C ILE A 114 -1.90 -0.51 10.07
N GLU A 115 -2.36 -0.02 11.22
CA GLU A 115 -2.24 1.40 11.57
C GLU A 115 -0.77 1.83 11.71
N ALA A 116 0.06 0.98 12.34
CA ALA A 116 1.50 1.24 12.45
C ALA A 116 2.21 1.19 11.09
N ALA A 117 1.86 0.25 10.20
CA ALA A 117 2.44 0.16 8.87
C ALA A 117 1.98 1.31 7.96
N LEU A 118 0.71 1.70 8.07
CA LEU A 118 0.12 2.80 7.30
C LEU A 118 0.69 4.15 7.74
N SER A 119 0.75 4.42 9.05
CA SER A 119 1.39 5.62 9.58
C SER A 119 2.88 5.69 9.26
N SER A 120 3.61 4.57 9.32
CA SER A 120 5.02 4.53 8.91
C SER A 120 5.17 4.76 7.40
N GLY A 121 4.29 4.20 6.58
CA GLY A 121 4.27 4.41 5.13
C GLY A 121 3.96 5.87 4.75
N LEU A 122 2.99 6.50 5.43
CA LEU A 122 2.64 7.90 5.24
C LEU A 122 3.77 8.83 5.67
N ASN A 123 4.40 8.58 6.81
CA ASN A 123 5.55 9.36 7.26
C ASN A 123 6.75 9.20 6.32
N LEU A 124 6.98 8.00 5.78
CA LEU A 124 8.03 7.77 4.79
C LEU A 124 7.74 8.49 3.47
N GLY A 125 6.50 8.46 2.98
CA GLY A 125 6.09 9.19 1.78
C GLY A 125 6.24 10.71 1.93
N ARG A 126 5.87 11.26 3.09
CA ARG A 126 6.09 12.69 3.42
C ARG A 126 7.57 13.04 3.48
N ALA A 127 8.38 12.25 4.19
CA ALA A 127 9.81 12.48 4.28
C ALA A 127 10.49 12.45 2.90
N ALA A 128 10.10 11.51 2.04
CA ALA A 128 10.61 11.44 0.67
C ALA A 128 10.18 12.64 -0.20
N LEU A 129 8.97 13.17 -0.01
CA LEU A 129 8.51 14.37 -0.71
C LEU A 129 9.25 15.62 -0.23
N ASP A 130 9.47 15.75 1.08
CA ASP A 130 10.24 16.85 1.67
C ASP A 130 11.71 16.80 1.22
N GLU A 131 12.30 15.61 1.11
CA GLU A 131 13.65 15.41 0.58
C GLU A 131 13.73 15.81 -0.91
N ALA A 132 12.80 15.32 -1.74
CA ALA A 132 12.73 15.70 -3.15
C ALA A 132 12.54 17.22 -3.33
N GLN A 133 11.73 17.86 -2.48
CA GLN A 133 11.58 19.31 -2.48
C GLN A 133 12.89 20.02 -2.11
N ALA A 134 13.60 19.56 -1.09
CA ALA A 134 14.86 20.14 -0.66
C ALA A 134 15.94 20.04 -1.74
N ASP A 135 16.02 18.89 -2.42
CA ASP A 135 16.94 18.66 -3.54
C ASP A 135 16.64 19.58 -4.72
N LEU A 136 15.36 19.80 -5.03
CA LEU A 136 14.96 20.74 -6.07
C LEU A 136 15.32 22.18 -5.69
N VAL A 137 15.13 22.59 -4.44
CA VAL A 137 15.54 23.91 -3.96
C VAL A 137 17.07 24.09 -4.06
N ALA A 138 17.86 23.09 -3.67
CA ALA A 138 19.32 23.12 -3.78
C ALA A 138 19.79 23.22 -5.24
N SER A 139 19.15 22.44 -6.12
CA SER A 139 19.40 22.49 -7.57
C SER A 139 19.07 23.87 -8.13
N ALA A 140 17.91 24.42 -7.75
CA ALA A 140 17.48 25.73 -8.21
C ALA A 140 18.36 26.88 -7.68
N GLN A 141 18.94 26.77 -6.47
CA GLN A 141 19.95 27.72 -5.99
C GLN A 141 21.24 27.65 -6.81
N THR A 142 21.65 26.45 -7.22
CA THR A 142 22.85 26.25 -8.07
C THR A 142 22.64 26.84 -9.47
N VAL A 143 21.46 26.58 -10.05
CA VAL A 143 21.09 27.14 -11.36
C VAL A 143 20.93 28.66 -11.26
N SER A 144 20.27 29.19 -10.23
CA SER A 144 20.11 30.64 -10.07
C SER A 144 21.46 31.36 -9.90
N ALA A 145 22.40 30.77 -9.15
CA ALA A 145 23.75 31.30 -9.05
C ALA A 145 24.49 31.30 -10.41
N THR A 146 24.26 30.29 -11.25
CA THR A 146 24.84 30.21 -12.60
C THR A 146 24.23 31.23 -13.57
N LEU A 147 22.98 31.63 -13.33
CA LEU A 147 22.25 32.63 -14.12
C LEU A 147 22.61 34.08 -13.76
N SER A 148 23.19 34.31 -12.57
CA SER A 148 23.61 35.63 -12.11
C SER A 148 24.56 36.30 -13.12
N GLY A 149 24.20 37.51 -13.58
CA GLY A 149 24.99 38.28 -14.54
C GLY A 149 25.09 37.68 -15.95
N GLN A 150 24.34 36.62 -16.28
CA GLN A 150 24.26 36.08 -17.63
C GLN A 150 23.38 36.96 -18.54
N SER A 151 23.75 37.00 -19.83
CA SER A 151 22.87 37.53 -20.88
C SER A 151 21.67 36.60 -21.11
N ASP A 152 20.59 37.11 -21.70
CA ASP A 152 19.37 36.32 -21.98
C ASP A 152 19.67 35.05 -22.80
N PHE A 153 20.62 35.11 -23.73
CA PHE A 153 21.09 33.95 -24.49
C PHE A 153 21.85 32.94 -23.63
N GLY A 154 22.72 33.42 -22.74
CA GLY A 154 23.44 32.56 -21.78
C GLY A 154 22.49 31.89 -20.79
N ALA A 155 21.49 32.63 -20.33
CA ALA A 155 20.44 32.10 -19.46
C ALA A 155 19.63 30.99 -20.14
N GLN A 156 19.22 31.18 -21.40
CA GLN A 156 18.53 30.15 -22.17
C GLN A 156 19.34 28.85 -22.26
N LEU A 157 20.66 28.95 -22.49
CA LEU A 157 21.53 27.78 -22.55
C LEU A 157 21.66 27.09 -21.18
N ALA A 158 21.85 27.84 -20.10
CA ALA A 158 21.94 27.30 -18.75
C ALA A 158 20.65 26.58 -18.33
N LEU A 159 19.47 27.15 -18.62
CA LEU A 159 18.18 26.50 -18.38
C LEU A 159 18.05 25.20 -19.19
N SER A 160 18.44 25.21 -20.47
CA SER A 160 18.38 24.01 -21.31
C SER A 160 19.29 22.89 -20.79
N GLN A 161 20.45 23.23 -20.22
CA GLN A 161 21.33 22.25 -19.58
C GLN A 161 20.73 21.73 -18.26
N ALA A 162 20.08 22.58 -17.47
CA ALA A 162 19.41 22.17 -16.24
C ALA A 162 18.29 21.15 -16.49
N ILE A 163 17.47 21.35 -17.55
CA ILE A 163 16.43 20.37 -17.95
C ILE A 163 17.01 18.99 -18.23
N HIS A 164 18.15 18.90 -18.93
CA HIS A 164 18.73 17.60 -19.29
C HIS A 164 19.59 17.00 -18.16
N GLY A 165 20.07 17.82 -17.24
CA GLY A 165 20.94 17.39 -16.13
C GLY A 165 20.20 16.91 -14.89
N ILE A 166 18.95 17.32 -14.71
CA ILE A 166 18.11 16.98 -13.55
C ILE A 166 17.01 16.03 -14.01
N ASP A 167 16.99 14.83 -13.46
CA ASP A 167 15.99 13.82 -13.80
C ASP A 167 14.58 14.27 -13.37
N GLY A 168 13.58 14.02 -14.22
CA GLY A 168 12.19 14.43 -14.00
C GLY A 168 11.92 15.93 -14.08
N MET A 169 12.88 16.74 -14.57
CA MET A 169 12.71 18.18 -14.72
C MET A 169 11.79 18.53 -15.90
N GLN A 170 10.61 19.07 -15.62
CA GLN A 170 9.57 19.37 -16.59
C GLN A 170 9.78 20.70 -17.31
N SER A 171 10.04 21.76 -16.54
CA SER A 171 10.27 23.10 -17.07
C SER A 171 11.11 23.96 -16.14
N ALA A 172 11.83 24.91 -16.74
CA ALA A 172 12.63 25.91 -16.06
C ALA A 172 12.46 27.25 -16.78
N MET A 173 12.09 28.29 -16.06
CA MET A 173 11.78 29.61 -16.62
C MET A 173 12.57 30.68 -15.88
N LEU A 174 13.09 31.65 -16.62
CA LEU A 174 13.62 32.89 -16.08
C LEU A 174 12.61 34.00 -16.33
N LEU A 175 12.25 34.70 -15.26
CA LEU A 175 11.29 35.79 -15.28
C LEU A 175 11.94 37.09 -14.81
N ASP A 176 11.43 38.20 -15.32
CA ASP A 176 11.79 39.54 -14.88
C ASP A 176 11.03 39.93 -13.58
N ALA A 177 11.32 41.10 -13.03
CA ALA A 177 10.70 41.66 -11.83
C ALA A 177 9.16 41.71 -11.93
N ASP A 178 8.64 41.96 -13.13
CA ASP A 178 7.21 42.04 -13.41
C ASP A 178 6.55 40.66 -13.67
N GLY A 179 7.30 39.55 -13.56
CA GLY A 179 6.81 38.21 -13.87
C GLY A 179 6.70 37.91 -15.37
N LYS A 180 7.34 38.72 -16.21
CA LYS A 180 7.41 38.48 -17.66
C LYS A 180 8.48 37.45 -17.98
N LEU A 181 8.18 36.51 -18.87
CA LEU A 181 9.13 35.50 -19.33
C LEU A 181 10.30 36.12 -20.11
N VAL A 182 11.52 35.84 -19.65
CA VAL A 182 12.79 36.24 -20.29
C VAL A 182 13.40 35.07 -21.06
N ALA A 183 13.48 33.90 -20.43
CA ALA A 183 14.02 32.67 -21.01
C ALA A 183 13.24 31.46 -20.47
N SER A 184 13.19 30.36 -21.24
CA SER A 184 12.50 29.14 -20.80
C SER A 184 13.06 27.90 -21.45
N ALA A 185 13.07 26.81 -20.71
CA ALA A 185 13.36 25.48 -21.21
C ALA A 185 12.31 24.51 -20.66
N SER A 186 11.90 23.54 -21.47
CA SER A 186 10.99 22.47 -21.06
C SER A 186 11.42 21.16 -21.69
N GLU A 187 11.13 20.05 -21.02
CA GLU A 187 11.31 18.70 -21.53
C GLU A 187 10.47 18.50 -22.81
N ASP A 188 9.19 18.85 -22.77
CA ASP A 188 8.37 18.93 -23.98
C ASP A 188 8.52 20.31 -24.64
N ARG A 189 9.29 20.36 -25.71
CA ARG A 189 9.51 21.59 -26.50
C ARG A 189 8.25 22.19 -27.12
N ARG A 190 7.13 21.46 -27.14
CA ARG A 190 5.83 21.96 -27.64
C ARG A 190 4.90 22.43 -26.53
N ALA A 191 5.31 22.32 -25.27
CA ALA A 191 4.51 22.73 -24.12
C ALA A 191 4.22 24.24 -24.14
N ASP A 192 2.96 24.61 -23.94
CA ASP A 192 2.60 25.99 -23.60
C ASP A 192 2.87 26.22 -22.11
N LEU A 193 3.85 27.10 -21.83
CA LEU A 193 4.30 27.43 -20.49
C LEU A 193 3.57 28.64 -19.89
N THR A 194 2.68 29.27 -20.66
CA THR A 194 1.91 30.45 -20.23
C THR A 194 1.00 30.18 -19.02
N PRO A 195 0.31 29.03 -18.91
CA PRO A 195 -0.51 28.72 -17.74
C PRO A 195 0.30 28.53 -16.46
N ASP A 196 1.59 28.17 -16.60
CA ASP A 196 2.48 27.87 -15.48
C ASP A 196 3.27 29.10 -14.99
N LEU A 197 2.99 30.29 -15.50
CA LEU A 197 3.60 31.53 -15.02
C LEU A 197 3.32 31.75 -13.52
N PRO A 198 4.31 32.18 -12.73
CA PRO A 198 4.15 32.35 -11.29
C PRO A 198 3.21 33.52 -11.00
N SER A 199 2.33 33.31 -10.03
CA SER A 199 1.42 34.37 -9.59
C SER A 199 2.18 35.53 -8.92
N PRO A 200 1.62 36.75 -8.87
CA PRO A 200 2.21 37.87 -8.14
C PRO A 200 2.38 37.62 -6.63
N GLN A 201 1.70 36.62 -6.08
CA GLN A 201 1.90 36.18 -4.69
C GLN A 201 3.14 35.29 -4.56
N MET A 202 3.35 34.38 -5.52
CA MET A 202 4.54 33.52 -5.58
C MET A 202 5.82 34.33 -5.74
N LEU A 203 5.82 35.35 -6.62
CA LEU A 203 7.00 36.22 -6.82
C LEU A 203 7.37 37.02 -5.56
N ARG A 204 6.37 37.53 -4.84
CA ARG A 204 6.58 38.23 -3.56
C ARG A 204 7.17 37.31 -2.49
N GLN A 205 6.74 36.04 -2.46
CA GLN A 205 7.31 35.04 -1.55
C GLN A 205 8.71 34.60 -2.00
N ALA A 206 8.94 34.47 -3.30
CA ALA A 206 10.24 34.14 -3.88
C ALA A 206 11.31 35.22 -3.62
N ALA A 207 10.89 36.48 -3.42
CA ALA A 207 11.76 37.58 -3.03
C ALA A 207 12.23 37.51 -1.56
N MET A 208 11.55 36.71 -0.72
CA MET A 208 11.95 36.51 0.67
C MET A 208 13.08 35.47 0.78
N PRO A 209 13.90 35.53 1.85
CA PRO A 209 14.92 34.50 2.11
C PRO A 209 14.27 33.12 2.19
N GLY A 210 14.73 32.17 1.35
CA GLY A 210 14.20 30.80 1.27
C GLY A 210 13.34 30.52 0.04
N GLY A 211 12.89 31.53 -0.70
CA GLY A 211 12.13 31.35 -1.93
C GLY A 211 10.70 30.81 -1.74
N TYR A 212 10.04 30.45 -2.84
CA TYR A 212 8.79 29.72 -2.85
C TYR A 212 9.06 28.28 -3.27
N ALA A 213 8.72 27.30 -2.44
CA ALA A 213 8.80 25.88 -2.78
C ALA A 213 7.55 25.18 -2.28
N ARG A 214 6.75 24.63 -3.19
CA ARG A 214 5.56 23.84 -2.83
C ARG A 214 5.29 22.71 -3.82
N PRO A 215 4.82 21.54 -3.33
CA PRO A 215 4.13 20.59 -4.18
C PRO A 215 2.80 21.21 -4.65
N GLU A 216 2.57 21.17 -5.96
CA GLU A 216 1.35 21.62 -6.61
C GLU A 216 0.87 20.49 -7.52
N GLY A 217 -0.43 20.19 -7.54
CA GLY A 217 -0.96 19.05 -8.31
C GLY A 217 -1.81 18.08 -7.51
N GLY A 218 -2.35 17.08 -8.21
CA GLY A 218 -3.27 16.06 -7.69
C GLY A 218 -4.67 16.17 -8.26
N ILE A 219 -5.55 15.19 -7.97
CA ILE A 219 -6.91 15.09 -8.55
C ILE A 219 -7.75 16.38 -8.35
N GLU A 220 -7.45 17.19 -7.33
CA GLU A 220 -8.16 18.45 -7.05
C GLU A 220 -7.88 19.58 -8.05
N LEU A 221 -6.71 19.62 -8.71
CA LEU A 221 -6.46 20.60 -9.77
C LEU A 221 -7.33 20.30 -11.00
N ASP A 222 -7.51 19.01 -11.31
CA ASP A 222 -8.38 18.55 -12.39
C ASP A 222 -9.84 18.99 -12.18
N PHE A 223 -10.34 18.99 -10.93
CA PHE A 223 -11.70 19.45 -10.61
C PHE A 223 -11.86 20.98 -10.57
N ARG A 224 -10.80 21.73 -10.24
CA ARG A 224 -10.86 23.20 -10.14
C ARG A 224 -10.69 23.89 -11.50
N GLU A 225 -9.97 23.25 -12.42
CA GLU A 225 -9.72 23.71 -13.79
C GLU A 225 -10.62 23.06 -14.85
N ALA A 226 -11.51 22.11 -14.49
CA ALA A 226 -12.52 21.50 -15.37
C ALA A 226 -13.49 22.47 -16.09
N GLY A 227 -13.37 23.78 -15.87
CA GLY A 227 -14.08 24.82 -16.63
C GLY A 227 -13.30 25.43 -17.80
N ASN A 228 -12.00 25.15 -17.93
CA ASN A 228 -11.15 25.67 -19.00
C ASN A 228 -10.35 24.52 -19.59
N ASP A 229 -10.59 24.22 -20.86
CA ASP A 229 -10.00 23.12 -21.65
C ASP A 229 -8.52 23.42 -22.01
N THR A 230 -7.73 23.86 -21.03
CA THR A 230 -6.30 24.09 -21.16
C THR A 230 -5.59 22.86 -20.61
N THR A 231 -5.48 21.82 -21.43
CA THR A 231 -4.55 20.71 -21.19
C THR A 231 -3.15 21.30 -21.00
N ASN A 232 -2.67 21.30 -19.76
CA ASN A 232 -1.31 21.72 -19.45
C ASN A 232 -0.37 20.62 -19.95
N ALA A 233 0.61 20.97 -20.76
CA ALA A 233 1.52 19.99 -21.38
C ALA A 233 2.46 19.25 -20.39
N LEU A 234 2.27 19.49 -19.08
CA LEU A 234 3.02 18.89 -17.98
C LEU A 234 2.18 17.91 -17.15
N ASP A 235 1.04 17.42 -17.67
CA ASP A 235 0.19 16.40 -17.06
C ASP A 235 0.96 15.10 -16.84
N ALA A 236 1.65 15.01 -15.70
CA ALA A 236 2.20 13.76 -15.20
C ALA A 236 1.05 12.80 -14.90
N ALA A 237 1.30 11.49 -15.01
CA ALA A 237 0.30 10.44 -14.77
C ALA A 237 -0.41 10.50 -13.40
N THR A 238 0.11 11.31 -12.46
CA THR A 238 -0.44 11.56 -11.12
C THR A 238 -0.81 13.02 -10.85
N GLY A 239 -0.59 13.94 -11.79
CA GLY A 239 -0.86 15.37 -11.64
C GLY A 239 0.01 16.11 -10.61
N LEU A 240 0.80 15.43 -9.77
CA LEU A 240 1.62 16.03 -8.70
C LEU A 240 3.00 16.46 -9.21
N ARG A 241 3.35 17.73 -8.99
CA ARG A 241 4.63 18.35 -9.40
C ARG A 241 5.18 19.25 -8.30
N LEU A 242 6.50 19.36 -8.21
CA LEU A 242 7.17 20.29 -7.30
C LEU A 242 7.45 21.60 -8.04
N ARG A 243 6.96 22.72 -7.50
CA ARG A 243 7.24 24.06 -7.99
C ARG A 243 8.21 24.77 -7.06
N VAL A 244 9.31 25.27 -7.60
CA VAL A 244 10.25 26.12 -6.88
C VAL A 244 10.45 27.43 -7.65
N VAL A 245 10.32 28.56 -6.95
CA VAL A 245 10.57 29.90 -7.47
C VAL A 245 11.56 30.61 -6.55
N LEU A 246 12.71 31.02 -7.08
CA LEU A 246 13.80 31.65 -6.33
C LEU A 246 14.25 32.94 -7.02
N ALA A 247 14.61 33.95 -6.22
CA ALA A 247 15.30 35.13 -6.73
C ALA A 247 16.71 34.76 -7.23
N VAL A 248 17.07 35.25 -8.41
CA VAL A 248 18.43 35.17 -8.94
C VAL A 248 19.28 36.20 -8.21
N PRO A 249 20.44 35.82 -7.65
CA PRO A 249 21.32 36.75 -6.93
C PRO A 249 22.04 37.66 -7.92
N GLU A 250 21.37 38.70 -8.38
CA GLU A 250 21.93 39.65 -9.35
C GLU A 250 22.86 40.68 -8.67
N PRO A 251 23.89 41.19 -9.38
CA PRO A 251 24.74 42.26 -8.88
C PRO A 251 23.95 43.55 -8.56
N PRO A 252 24.42 44.37 -7.60
CA PRO A 252 23.76 45.62 -7.26
C PRO A 252 23.67 46.54 -8.48
N GLY A 253 22.44 46.93 -8.85
CA GLY A 253 22.13 47.80 -10.00
C GLY A 253 21.42 47.12 -11.16
N MET A 254 21.22 45.80 -11.13
CA MET A 254 20.43 45.05 -12.12
C MET A 254 19.01 44.79 -11.60
N ALA A 255 18.02 44.69 -12.50
CA ALA A 255 16.65 44.36 -12.12
C ALA A 255 16.57 42.93 -11.54
N PRO A 256 15.75 42.70 -10.51
CA PRO A 256 15.63 41.38 -9.92
C PRO A 256 14.98 40.41 -10.91
N ARG A 257 15.62 39.26 -11.10
CA ARG A 257 15.08 38.16 -11.91
C ARG A 257 14.71 36.99 -11.02
N TYR A 258 13.76 36.17 -11.48
CA TYR A 258 13.27 35.01 -10.77
C TYR A 258 13.43 33.76 -11.62
N LEU A 259 13.99 32.72 -11.02
CA LEU A 259 14.05 31.39 -11.60
C LEU A 259 12.87 30.58 -11.07
N GLN A 260 12.07 30.03 -11.98
CA GLN A 260 11.08 29.01 -11.68
C GLN A 260 11.54 27.66 -12.23
N MET A 261 11.42 26.60 -11.44
CA MET A 261 11.68 25.21 -11.85
C MET A 261 10.50 24.33 -11.43
N MET A 262 10.11 23.43 -12.34
CA MET A 262 9.03 22.47 -12.15
C MET A 262 9.58 21.06 -12.35
N GLN A 263 9.40 20.18 -11.36
CA GLN A 263 9.81 18.78 -11.43
C GLN A 263 8.59 17.87 -11.27
N ALA A 264 8.51 16.82 -12.09
CA ALA A 264 7.51 15.77 -11.91
C ALA A 264 7.84 14.97 -10.65
N VAL A 265 6.83 14.72 -9.80
CA VAL A 265 7.01 13.79 -8.69
C VAL A 265 6.88 12.36 -9.23
N PRO A 266 7.87 11.48 -8.99
CA PRO A 266 7.79 10.07 -9.39
C PRO A 266 6.46 9.41 -8.96
N VAL A 267 5.89 8.55 -9.81
CA VAL A 267 4.57 7.91 -9.61
C VAL A 267 4.45 7.16 -8.28
N ASN A 268 5.57 6.62 -7.78
CA ASN A 268 5.66 5.93 -6.49
C ASN A 268 5.53 6.86 -5.28
N LEU A 269 5.81 8.15 -5.43
CA LEU A 269 5.65 9.15 -4.37
C LEU A 269 4.27 9.83 -4.45
N ALA A 270 3.78 10.10 -5.65
CA ALA A 270 2.52 10.80 -5.85
C ALA A 270 1.29 9.99 -5.37
N THR A 271 1.26 8.67 -5.61
CA THR A 271 0.15 7.79 -5.16
C THR A 271 0.01 7.76 -3.63
N ASN A 272 1.10 8.03 -2.89
CA ASN A 272 1.13 7.95 -1.42
C ASN A 272 0.86 9.31 -0.74
N ALA A 273 1.15 10.43 -1.42
CA ALA A 273 0.99 11.78 -0.87
C ALA A 273 -0.45 12.30 -0.93
N GLU A 274 -1.27 11.75 -1.82
CA GLU A 274 -2.61 12.24 -2.17
C GLU A 274 -3.70 11.97 -1.11
N VAL A 275 -3.40 11.22 -0.04
CA VAL A 275 -4.39 10.80 0.97
C VAL A 275 -4.63 11.86 2.07
N THR A 276 -4.10 13.09 1.96
CA THR A 276 -4.37 14.14 2.98
C THR A 276 -4.98 15.43 2.40
N PRO A 277 -6.31 15.59 2.39
CA PRO A 277 -6.93 16.91 2.40
C PRO A 277 -6.92 17.48 3.83
N GLY A 278 -6.61 18.77 3.95
CA GLY A 278 -6.62 19.47 5.22
C GLY A 278 -7.99 19.44 5.93
N GLY A 279 -7.96 19.26 7.24
CA GLY A 279 -9.11 19.46 8.12
C GLY A 279 -8.77 19.14 9.58
N PRO A 280 -8.85 20.09 10.52
CA PRO A 280 -8.66 19.81 11.93
C PRO A 280 -9.95 19.20 12.48
N TRP A 281 -9.89 17.96 12.97
CA TRP A 281 -10.94 17.41 13.82
C TRP A 281 -10.41 17.26 15.23
N ARG A 282 -10.97 18.13 16.09
CA ARG A 282 -10.95 18.07 17.55
C ARG A 282 -11.66 16.82 18.05
#